data_AF-A0A9Q9BT32-F1
#
_entry.id   AF-A0A9Q9BT32-F1
#
_cell.length_a   1.000
_cell.length_b   1.000
_cell.length_c   1.000
_cell.angle_alpha   90.00
_cell.angle_beta   90.00
_cell.angle_gamma   90.00
#
_symmetry.space_group_name_H-M   'P 1'
#
loop_
_entity.id
_entity.type
_entity.pdbx_description
1 polymer ?
#
loop_
_entity_poly.entity_id
_entity_poly.type
_entity_poly.pdbx_seq_one_letter_code
_entity_poly.pdbx_strand_id
1 'polypeptide(L)'
;MKKSLLLIPALLAPIQLAVSCVREETQEQKDEKLAKKYEKDIDKGKYVFDDFEQFKMEDEHFREGAVNEALWNNPNRKIKRYSLTQKFNDDFKKWYDDFQHKFNIFKKIMNKYASKEIIEYKNPNINTDPIHLYYVKEVKFDFSRNMSPQSYYIVLGYTQFEEILKLFNIPNLNLNLSLDYPEWDILNNTSIAKTYYSKINITAMFNHPTSSEMQKVRDIFSVPKPYYKNEHFITYPAGEEHYQGKGDWKPKITFESFRGLKKAYSINKLLRLRYKLSIYSADWEKLDENYIEQYGNCEPLKFVSYRFEIIEYDPDKPFDAEPSKVDKFVLSKHGI
;
A
#
# COMPACT_ATOMS: atom_id res chain seq x y z
N MET A 1 -65.41 -43.35 -61.77
CA MET A 1 -65.62 -43.10 -60.33
C MET A 1 -65.32 -44.37 -59.54
N LYS A 2 -64.20 -44.40 -58.80
CA LYS A 2 -63.97 -45.26 -57.63
C LYS A 2 -62.87 -44.60 -56.79
N LYS A 3 -63.08 -44.65 -55.48
CA LYS A 3 -62.46 -43.87 -54.39
C LYS A 3 -60.95 -44.17 -54.25
N SER A 4 -60.18 -43.14 -53.90
CA SER A 4 -58.93 -43.30 -53.15
C SER A 4 -59.03 -42.43 -51.90
N LEU A 5 -59.07 -43.09 -50.73
CA LEU A 5 -58.95 -42.45 -49.43
C LEU A 5 -57.49 -42.03 -49.24
N LEU A 6 -57.24 -40.73 -49.09
CA LEU A 6 -55.95 -40.21 -48.63
C LEU A 6 -56.02 -39.96 -47.13
N LEU A 7 -55.09 -40.62 -46.42
CA LEU A 7 -54.81 -40.44 -45.00
C LEU A 7 -54.46 -38.98 -44.68
N ILE A 8 -55.03 -38.45 -43.59
CA ILE A 8 -54.53 -37.25 -42.91
C ILE A 8 -53.69 -37.71 -41.72
N PRO A 9 -52.37 -37.42 -41.67
CA PRO A 9 -51.59 -37.58 -40.45
C PRO A 9 -51.93 -36.47 -39.45
N ALA A 10 -52.16 -36.87 -38.20
CA ALA A 10 -52.46 -36.00 -37.07
C ALA A 10 -51.36 -34.96 -36.82
N LEU A 11 -51.80 -33.74 -36.51
CA LEU A 11 -50.98 -32.62 -36.02
C LEU A 11 -50.15 -33.02 -34.80
N LEU A 12 -48.82 -33.11 -34.97
CA LEU A 12 -47.87 -32.95 -33.89
C LEU A 12 -47.49 -31.46 -33.84
N ALA A 13 -48.11 -30.73 -32.91
CA ALA A 13 -47.65 -29.38 -32.58
C ALA A 13 -46.26 -29.48 -31.91
N PRO A 14 -45.27 -28.66 -32.33
CA PRO A 14 -44.02 -28.58 -31.61
C PRO A 14 -44.26 -27.89 -30.26
N ILE A 15 -43.93 -28.60 -29.18
CA ILE A 15 -43.81 -28.02 -27.84
C ILE A 15 -42.70 -26.97 -27.92
N GLN A 16 -43.07 -25.69 -27.84
CA GLN A 16 -42.11 -24.62 -27.63
C GLN A 16 -41.55 -24.76 -26.21
N LEU A 17 -40.44 -25.47 -26.07
CA LEU A 17 -39.56 -25.35 -24.91
C LEU A 17 -38.95 -23.95 -24.95
N ALA A 18 -39.60 -23.01 -24.25
CA ALA A 18 -39.00 -21.73 -23.93
C ALA A 18 -37.82 -22.00 -22.98
N VAL A 19 -36.64 -22.22 -23.57
CA VAL A 19 -35.38 -22.14 -22.85
C VAL A 19 -35.23 -20.69 -22.43
N SER A 20 -35.48 -20.41 -21.15
CA SER A 20 -35.08 -19.15 -20.52
C SER A 20 -33.56 -19.08 -20.59
N CYS A 21 -33.03 -18.53 -21.68
CA CYS A 21 -31.65 -18.08 -21.73
C CYS A 21 -31.53 -16.93 -20.74
N VAL A 22 -31.07 -17.24 -19.52
CA VAL A 22 -30.59 -16.21 -18.59
C VAL A 22 -29.40 -15.56 -19.30
N ARG A 23 -29.65 -14.40 -19.91
CA ARG A 23 -28.61 -13.65 -20.59
C ARG A 23 -27.62 -13.19 -19.53
N GLU A 24 -26.45 -13.82 -19.49
CA GLU A 24 -25.36 -13.36 -18.64
C GLU A 24 -24.98 -11.93 -19.04
N GLU A 25 -24.89 -11.06 -18.04
CA GLU A 25 -24.53 -9.66 -18.25
C GLU A 25 -23.09 -9.56 -18.75
N THR A 26 -22.88 -8.78 -19.80
CA THR A 26 -21.53 -8.51 -20.31
C THR A 26 -20.74 -7.67 -19.30
N GLN A 27 -19.41 -7.70 -19.38
CA GLN A 27 -18.57 -6.86 -18.51
C GLN A 27 -18.89 -5.38 -18.67
N GLU A 28 -19.17 -4.93 -19.89
CA GLU A 28 -19.56 -3.56 -20.19
C GLU A 28 -20.86 -3.15 -19.49
N GLN A 29 -21.86 -4.03 -19.47
CA GLN A 29 -23.12 -3.79 -18.73
C GLN A 29 -22.90 -3.71 -17.22
N LYS A 30 -22.00 -4.54 -16.67
CA LYS A 30 -21.63 -4.49 -15.25
C LYS A 30 -20.90 -3.19 -14.92
N ASP A 31 -19.99 -2.76 -15.78
CA ASP A 31 -19.23 -1.51 -15.60
C ASP A 31 -20.14 -0.28 -15.70
N GLU A 32 -21.12 -0.29 -16.62
CA GLU A 32 -22.11 0.80 -16.73
C GLU A 32 -22.99 0.89 -15.49
N LYS A 33 -23.44 -0.25 -14.95
CA LYS A 33 -24.20 -0.28 -13.69
C LYS A 33 -23.36 0.21 -12.51
N LEU A 34 -22.10 -0.18 -12.45
CA LEU A 34 -21.18 0.26 -11.40
C LEU A 34 -20.90 1.77 -11.50
N ALA A 35 -20.68 2.29 -12.70
CA ALA A 35 -20.53 3.71 -12.96
C ALA A 35 -21.78 4.51 -12.49
N LYS A 36 -22.99 4.05 -12.83
CA LYS A 36 -24.25 4.67 -12.39
C LYS A 36 -24.42 4.62 -10.87
N LYS A 37 -23.98 3.54 -10.21
CA LYS A 37 -23.95 3.45 -8.74
C LYS A 37 -23.08 4.56 -8.16
N TYR A 38 -21.83 4.70 -8.64
CA TYR A 38 -20.92 5.75 -8.15
C TYR A 38 -21.41 7.16 -8.45
N GLU A 39 -22.02 7.40 -9.62
CA GLU A 39 -22.63 8.69 -9.95
C GLU A 39 -23.70 9.06 -8.91
N LYS A 40 -24.61 8.12 -8.60
CA LYS A 40 -25.66 8.32 -7.59
C LYS A 40 -25.10 8.50 -6.17
N ASP A 41 -23.99 7.87 -5.83
CA ASP A 41 -23.34 8.04 -4.53
C ASP A 41 -22.70 9.44 -4.43
N ILE A 42 -22.07 9.91 -5.51
CA ILE A 42 -21.51 11.26 -5.64
C ILE A 42 -22.60 12.34 -5.51
N ASP A 43 -23.76 12.15 -6.14
CA ASP A 43 -24.92 13.06 -6.00
C ASP A 43 -25.40 13.21 -4.55
N LYS A 44 -25.12 12.20 -3.71
CA LYS A 44 -25.45 12.20 -2.27
C LYS A 44 -24.30 12.70 -1.38
N GLY A 45 -23.22 13.22 -1.97
CA GLY A 45 -22.06 13.68 -1.22
C GLY A 45 -21.13 12.57 -0.72
N LYS A 46 -21.22 11.34 -1.26
CA LYS A 46 -20.34 10.23 -0.90
C LYS A 46 -19.13 10.18 -1.84
N TYR A 47 -18.04 10.81 -1.41
CA TYR A 47 -16.80 10.92 -2.19
C TYR A 47 -15.67 9.97 -1.75
N VAL A 48 -15.97 9.04 -0.84
CA VAL A 48 -14.99 8.06 -0.35
C VAL A 48 -15.17 6.75 -1.11
N PHE A 49 -14.09 6.25 -1.71
CA PHE A 49 -14.08 4.91 -2.29
C PHE A 49 -13.96 3.86 -1.18
N ASP A 50 -15.03 3.10 -0.97
CA ASP A 50 -15.12 2.01 0.01
C ASP A 50 -15.69 0.71 -0.59
N ASP A 51 -15.85 0.66 -1.91
CA ASP A 51 -16.48 -0.44 -2.65
C ASP A 51 -15.49 -1.58 -2.94
N PHE A 52 -14.88 -2.11 -1.88
CA PHE A 52 -13.99 -3.26 -1.92
C PHE A 52 -14.11 -4.06 -0.63
N GLU A 53 -13.88 -5.36 -0.71
CA GLU A 53 -13.69 -6.19 0.48
C GLU A 53 -12.25 -6.09 0.95
N GLN A 54 -12.02 -6.06 2.26
CA GLN A 54 -10.66 -6.08 2.79
C GLN A 54 -10.00 -7.41 2.46
N PHE A 55 -8.79 -7.39 1.87
CA PHE A 55 -8.01 -8.61 1.68
C PHE A 55 -7.72 -9.24 3.04
N LYS A 56 -8.05 -10.51 3.20
CA LYS A 56 -7.79 -11.28 4.40
C LYS A 56 -6.62 -12.22 4.16
N MET A 57 -5.59 -12.07 4.98
CA MET A 57 -4.49 -13.02 5.04
C MET A 57 -4.97 -14.27 5.79
N GLU A 58 -4.93 -15.40 5.12
CA GLU A 58 -5.33 -16.71 5.65
C GLU A 58 -4.09 -17.57 5.87
N ASP A 59 -4.18 -18.60 6.72
CA ASP A 59 -3.03 -19.45 7.03
C ASP A 59 -2.49 -20.18 5.79
N GLU A 60 -3.35 -20.52 4.82
CA GLU A 60 -2.95 -21.17 3.56
C GLU A 60 -2.16 -20.24 2.61
N HIS A 61 -2.12 -18.94 2.89
CA HIS A 61 -1.26 -17.99 2.17
C HIS A 61 0.21 -18.12 2.57
N PHE A 62 0.50 -18.82 3.67
CA PHE A 62 1.84 -18.96 4.21
C PHE A 62 2.30 -20.41 4.20
N ARG A 63 3.59 -20.59 3.92
CA ARG A 63 4.29 -21.86 4.10
C ARG A 63 5.43 -21.63 5.10
N GLU A 64 5.38 -22.33 6.23
CA GLU A 64 6.47 -22.32 7.19
C GLU A 64 7.69 -23.04 6.60
N GLY A 65 8.87 -22.45 6.75
CA GLY A 65 10.13 -22.99 6.27
C GLY A 65 11.18 -23.05 7.36
N ALA A 66 12.28 -23.77 7.09
CA ALA A 66 13.43 -23.80 7.98
C ALA A 66 14.07 -22.41 8.08
N VAL A 67 14.32 -21.96 9.31
CA VAL A 67 15.00 -20.69 9.61
C VAL A 67 16.43 -20.74 9.10
N ASN A 68 16.89 -19.62 8.54
CA ASN A 68 18.30 -19.47 8.19
C ASN A 68 19.10 -19.04 9.42
N GLU A 69 19.61 -20.00 10.18
CA GLU A 69 20.42 -19.76 11.39
C GLU A 69 21.68 -18.93 11.12
N ALA A 70 22.16 -18.88 9.87
CA ALA A 70 23.34 -18.09 9.53
C ALA A 70 23.11 -16.57 9.65
N LEU A 71 21.86 -16.10 9.70
CA LEU A 71 21.51 -14.68 9.83
C LEU A 71 21.60 -14.15 11.26
N TRP A 72 21.57 -15.04 12.26
CA TRP A 72 21.36 -14.66 13.65
C TRP A 72 22.64 -14.83 14.49
N ASN A 73 22.82 -13.95 15.47
CA ASN A 73 23.87 -14.07 16.48
C ASN A 73 23.44 -14.96 17.65
N ASN A 74 22.13 -15.20 17.81
CA ASN A 74 21.57 -16.01 18.89
C ASN A 74 20.82 -17.24 18.32
N PRO A 75 21.39 -18.45 18.40
CA PRO A 75 20.77 -19.68 17.88
C PRO A 75 19.54 -20.14 18.69
N ASN A 76 19.33 -19.60 19.90
CA ASN A 76 18.16 -19.91 20.72
C ASN A 76 16.97 -18.98 20.44
N ARG A 77 17.09 -18.09 19.44
CA ARG A 77 16.00 -17.19 19.07
C ARG A 77 14.83 -17.99 18.50
N LYS A 78 13.65 -17.76 19.07
CA LYS A 78 12.38 -18.23 18.49
C LYS A 78 11.92 -17.25 17.42
N ILE A 79 12.36 -17.45 16.19
CA ILE A 79 11.86 -16.74 15.01
C ILE A 79 11.28 -17.75 14.02
N LYS A 80 10.22 -17.36 13.32
CA LYS A 80 9.62 -18.18 12.26
C LYS A 80 9.95 -17.63 10.89
N ARG A 81 10.24 -18.51 9.95
CA ARG A 81 10.41 -18.16 8.54
C ARG A 81 9.18 -18.59 7.76
N TYR A 82 8.66 -17.68 6.96
CA TYR A 82 7.57 -17.94 6.04
C TYR A 82 7.97 -17.66 4.59
N SER A 83 7.32 -18.33 3.66
CA SER A 83 7.22 -17.91 2.26
C SER A 83 5.74 -17.80 1.89
N LEU A 84 5.41 -16.93 0.93
CA LEU A 84 4.04 -16.82 0.43
C LEU A 84 3.75 -17.95 -0.57
N THR A 85 2.56 -18.54 -0.48
CA THR A 85 2.15 -19.67 -1.34
C THR A 85 1.63 -19.19 -2.70
N GLN A 86 1.45 -20.12 -3.64
CA GLN A 86 0.76 -19.79 -4.89
C GLN A 86 -0.68 -19.32 -4.66
N LYS A 87 -1.35 -19.86 -3.64
CA LYS A 87 -2.69 -19.41 -3.25
C LYS A 87 -2.70 -17.93 -2.88
N PHE A 88 -1.69 -17.44 -2.15
CA PHE A 88 -1.53 -16.00 -1.92
C PHE A 88 -1.46 -15.24 -3.23
N ASN A 89 -0.58 -15.65 -4.15
CA ASN A 89 -0.40 -14.97 -5.43
C ASN A 89 -1.71 -14.90 -6.23
N ASP A 90 -2.45 -16.00 -6.31
CA ASP A 90 -3.71 -16.09 -7.05
C ASP A 90 -4.81 -15.23 -6.41
N ASP A 91 -4.97 -15.33 -5.09
CA ASP A 91 -5.98 -14.58 -4.34
C ASP A 91 -5.66 -13.07 -4.36
N PHE A 92 -4.39 -12.69 -4.16
CA PHE A 92 -3.93 -11.31 -4.18
C PHE A 92 -4.10 -10.70 -5.57
N LYS A 93 -3.70 -11.40 -6.63
CA LYS A 93 -3.87 -10.92 -8.01
C LYS A 93 -5.35 -10.66 -8.31
N LYS A 94 -6.22 -11.62 -7.99
CA LYS A 94 -7.67 -11.47 -8.20
C LYS A 94 -8.23 -10.26 -7.45
N TRP A 95 -7.84 -10.11 -6.19
CA TRP A 95 -8.27 -8.99 -5.36
C TRP A 95 -7.75 -7.64 -5.89
N TYR A 96 -6.47 -7.56 -6.23
CA TYR A 96 -5.84 -6.33 -6.72
C TYR A 96 -6.42 -5.89 -8.06
N ASP A 97 -6.65 -6.84 -8.98
CA ASP A 97 -7.29 -6.55 -10.28
C ASP A 97 -8.72 -6.02 -10.09
N ASP A 98 -9.52 -6.61 -9.20
CA ASP A 98 -10.88 -6.11 -8.87
C ASP A 98 -10.84 -4.72 -8.21
N PHE A 99 -9.96 -4.53 -7.23
CA PHE A 99 -9.76 -3.24 -6.57
C PHE A 99 -9.40 -2.15 -7.60
N GLN A 100 -8.40 -2.40 -8.45
CA GLN A 100 -7.95 -1.42 -9.44
C GLN A 100 -9.04 -1.16 -10.49
N HIS A 101 -9.78 -2.19 -10.93
CA HIS A 101 -10.89 -2.03 -11.87
C HIS A 101 -11.96 -1.08 -11.33
N LYS A 102 -12.48 -1.38 -10.13
CA LYS A 102 -13.50 -0.57 -9.46
C LYS A 102 -12.99 0.83 -9.15
N PHE A 103 -11.76 0.94 -8.64
CA PHE A 103 -11.16 2.23 -8.32
C PHE A 103 -10.94 3.09 -9.58
N ASN A 104 -10.59 2.50 -10.72
CA ASN A 104 -10.46 3.22 -11.98
C ASN A 104 -11.81 3.76 -12.48
N ILE A 105 -12.89 2.99 -12.35
CA ILE A 105 -14.25 3.47 -12.66
C ILE A 105 -14.62 4.61 -11.70
N PHE A 106 -14.41 4.43 -10.40
CA PHE A 106 -14.65 5.47 -9.40
C PHE A 106 -13.91 6.78 -9.73
N LYS A 107 -12.62 6.71 -10.05
CA LYS A 107 -11.83 7.88 -10.49
C LYS A 107 -12.46 8.57 -11.69
N LYS A 108 -12.87 7.82 -12.73
CA LYS A 108 -13.51 8.39 -13.93
C LYS A 108 -14.79 9.17 -13.56
N ILE A 109 -15.63 8.62 -12.69
CA ILE A 109 -16.86 9.26 -12.25
C ILE A 109 -16.57 10.48 -11.37
N MET A 110 -15.61 10.40 -10.44
CA MET A 110 -15.16 11.56 -9.65
C MET A 110 -14.66 12.70 -10.53
N ASN A 111 -13.82 12.42 -11.53
CA ASN A 111 -13.32 13.46 -12.44
C ASN A 111 -14.44 14.12 -13.25
N LYS A 112 -15.48 13.36 -13.62
CA LYS A 112 -16.58 13.87 -14.44
C LYS A 112 -17.59 14.69 -13.63
N TYR A 113 -17.97 14.21 -12.45
CA TYR A 113 -19.12 14.76 -11.71
C TYR A 113 -18.75 15.46 -10.39
N ALA A 114 -17.54 15.24 -9.86
CA ALA A 114 -17.11 15.79 -8.58
C ALA A 114 -15.62 16.21 -8.61
N SER A 115 -15.15 16.80 -9.71
CA SER A 115 -13.74 17.19 -9.87
C SER A 115 -13.25 18.15 -8.77
N LYS A 116 -14.14 19.02 -8.27
CA LYS A 116 -13.86 19.94 -7.15
C LYS A 116 -13.59 19.23 -5.81
N GLU A 117 -13.98 17.96 -5.69
CA GLU A 117 -13.74 17.14 -4.49
C GLU A 117 -12.45 16.32 -4.57
N ILE A 118 -11.83 16.25 -5.75
CA ILE A 118 -10.51 15.66 -5.91
C ILE A 118 -9.48 16.59 -5.27
N ILE A 119 -8.59 16.02 -4.47
CA ILE A 119 -7.52 16.78 -3.82
C ILE A 119 -6.32 16.79 -4.76
N GLU A 120 -5.73 17.96 -4.96
CA GLU A 120 -4.50 18.08 -5.72
C GLU A 120 -3.34 18.35 -4.76
N TYR A 121 -2.27 17.57 -4.88
CA TYR A 121 -0.99 17.85 -4.24
C TYR A 121 0.05 18.22 -5.29
N LYS A 122 0.67 19.38 -5.16
CA LYS A 122 1.78 19.81 -6.00
C LYS A 122 2.89 20.38 -5.15
N ASN A 123 4.08 19.79 -5.23
CA ASN A 123 5.27 20.42 -4.68
C ASN A 123 5.76 21.49 -5.66
N PRO A 124 5.75 22.80 -5.31
CA PRO A 124 6.19 23.86 -6.20
C PRO A 124 7.69 23.81 -6.53
N ASN A 125 8.49 23.12 -5.70
CA ASN A 125 9.93 22.97 -5.91
C ASN A 125 10.28 21.88 -6.95
N ILE A 126 9.30 21.12 -7.41
CA ILE A 126 9.46 20.07 -8.42
C ILE A 126 8.57 20.38 -9.60
N ASN A 127 9.17 20.42 -10.80
CA ASN A 127 8.44 20.64 -12.04
C ASN A 127 7.72 19.36 -12.50
N THR A 128 6.65 18.99 -11.79
CA THR A 128 5.75 17.89 -12.15
C THR A 128 4.29 18.32 -12.12
N ASP A 129 3.46 17.59 -12.84
CA ASP A 129 2.01 17.78 -12.79
C ASP A 129 1.47 17.56 -11.37
N PRO A 130 0.37 18.26 -10.99
CA PRO A 130 -0.33 17.97 -9.74
C PRO A 130 -0.73 16.51 -9.63
N ILE A 131 -0.62 15.96 -8.43
CA ILE A 131 -1.00 14.59 -8.14
C ILE A 131 -2.45 14.62 -7.63
N HIS A 132 -3.35 13.97 -8.37
CA HIS A 132 -4.76 13.83 -7.99
C HIS A 132 -4.92 12.72 -6.95
N LEU A 133 -5.34 13.11 -5.75
CA LEU A 133 -5.61 12.21 -4.63
C LEU A 133 -7.12 12.06 -4.43
N TYR A 134 -7.54 10.80 -4.31
CA TYR A 134 -8.92 10.41 -4.06
C TYR A 134 -9.05 9.90 -2.64
N TYR A 135 -10.16 10.18 -1.97
CA TYR A 135 -10.42 9.61 -0.65
C TYR A 135 -10.73 8.12 -0.77
N VAL A 136 -9.93 7.29 -0.12
CA VAL A 136 -10.10 5.83 -0.12
C VAL A 136 -10.24 5.37 1.32
N LYS A 137 -11.21 4.51 1.62
CA LYS A 137 -11.30 3.86 2.93
C LYS A 137 -9.99 3.12 3.21
N GLU A 138 -9.51 3.16 4.45
CA GLU A 138 -8.22 2.56 4.81
C GLU A 138 -8.13 1.09 4.36
N VAL A 139 -7.08 0.76 3.62
CA VAL A 139 -6.83 -0.59 3.12
C VAL A 139 -5.74 -1.24 3.95
N LYS A 140 -6.06 -2.35 4.62
CA LYS A 140 -5.17 -2.98 5.61
C LYS A 140 -4.54 -4.27 5.10
N PHE A 141 -3.22 -4.31 5.03
CA PHE A 141 -2.45 -5.51 4.75
C PHE A 141 -1.60 -5.85 5.97
N ASP A 142 -1.97 -6.94 6.66
CA ASP A 142 -1.27 -7.38 7.86
C ASP A 142 -0.74 -8.80 7.67
N PHE A 143 0.57 -8.90 7.44
CA PHE A 143 1.27 -10.16 7.26
C PHE A 143 1.68 -10.82 8.58
N SER A 144 1.30 -10.25 9.72
CA SER A 144 1.81 -10.67 11.04
C SER A 144 1.29 -12.02 11.52
N ARG A 145 0.12 -12.45 11.05
CA ARG A 145 -0.59 -13.60 11.63
C ARG A 145 -0.72 -13.47 13.16
N ASN A 146 -0.94 -12.24 13.64
CA ASN A 146 -0.98 -11.87 15.06
C ASN A 146 0.34 -12.09 15.83
N MET A 147 1.47 -12.21 15.13
CA MET A 147 2.81 -12.29 15.72
C MET A 147 3.46 -10.91 15.82
N SER A 148 4.42 -10.75 16.74
CA SER A 148 5.29 -9.58 16.71
C SER A 148 6.08 -9.55 15.39
N PRO A 149 6.27 -8.38 14.74
CA PRO A 149 7.14 -8.25 13.58
C PRO A 149 8.57 -8.76 13.81
N GLN A 150 9.04 -8.77 15.07
CA GLN A 150 10.35 -9.31 15.46
C GLN A 150 10.38 -10.84 15.59
N SER A 151 9.24 -11.52 15.52
CA SER A 151 9.12 -12.97 15.74
C SER A 151 8.93 -13.79 14.47
N TYR A 152 8.82 -13.14 13.31
CA TYR A 152 8.76 -13.81 12.02
C TYR A 152 9.39 -12.96 10.92
N TYR A 153 9.69 -13.59 9.79
CA TYR A 153 10.03 -12.90 8.56
C TYR A 153 9.55 -13.70 7.35
N ILE A 154 9.22 -12.99 6.28
CA ILE A 154 8.78 -13.55 5.02
C ILE A 154 9.94 -13.45 4.02
N VAL A 155 10.26 -14.57 3.39
CA VAL A 155 11.16 -14.62 2.24
C VAL A 155 10.32 -14.53 0.98
N LEU A 156 10.64 -13.55 0.14
CA LEU A 156 9.97 -13.32 -1.14
C LEU A 156 10.95 -13.62 -2.28
N GLY A 157 10.52 -14.41 -3.26
CA GLY A 157 11.22 -14.46 -4.53
C GLY A 157 11.01 -13.18 -5.33
N TYR A 158 11.85 -12.94 -6.36
CA TYR A 158 11.81 -11.74 -7.21
C TYR A 158 10.39 -11.32 -7.62
N THR A 159 9.63 -12.23 -8.25
CA THR A 159 8.26 -11.95 -8.72
C THR A 159 7.30 -11.65 -7.57
N GLN A 160 7.44 -12.32 -6.43
CA GLN A 160 6.57 -12.07 -5.27
C GLN A 160 6.89 -10.71 -4.63
N PHE A 161 8.16 -10.31 -4.60
CA PHE A 161 8.55 -8.99 -4.14
C PHE A 161 7.95 -7.90 -5.04
N GLU A 162 8.03 -8.07 -6.36
CA GLU A 162 7.39 -7.16 -7.32
C GLU A 162 5.87 -7.05 -7.11
N GLU A 163 5.18 -8.16 -6.86
CA GLU A 163 3.75 -8.15 -6.53
C GLU A 163 3.46 -7.39 -5.23
N ILE A 164 4.27 -7.59 -4.18
CA ILE A 164 4.13 -6.87 -2.91
C ILE A 164 4.36 -5.36 -3.09
N LEU A 165 5.26 -4.94 -3.99
CA LEU A 165 5.46 -3.53 -4.29
C LEU A 165 4.21 -2.85 -4.89
N LYS A 166 3.31 -3.61 -5.53
CA LYS A 166 2.01 -3.07 -6.00
C LYS A 166 1.13 -2.56 -4.86
N LEU A 167 1.34 -3.01 -3.63
CA LEU A 167 0.63 -2.46 -2.47
C LEU A 167 0.86 -0.96 -2.33
N PHE A 168 2.05 -0.45 -2.66
CA PHE A 168 2.36 0.98 -2.61
C PHE A 168 1.59 1.81 -3.65
N ASN A 169 0.88 1.18 -4.59
CA ASN A 169 -0.06 1.84 -5.51
C ASN A 169 -1.46 2.01 -4.92
N ILE A 170 -1.71 1.51 -3.71
CA ILE A 170 -3.01 1.57 -3.03
C ILE A 170 -3.04 2.82 -2.13
N PRO A 171 -3.93 3.79 -2.39
CA PRO A 171 -4.08 4.95 -1.52
C PRO A 171 -4.58 4.55 -0.12
N ASN A 172 -4.15 5.29 0.89
CA ASN A 172 -4.51 5.10 2.30
C ASN A 172 -4.13 3.72 2.87
N LEU A 173 -3.07 3.10 2.33
CA LEU A 173 -2.55 1.80 2.76
C LEU A 173 -2.10 1.83 4.23
N ASN A 174 -2.53 0.83 4.98
CA ASN A 174 -1.99 0.41 6.26
C ASN A 174 -1.27 -0.94 6.07
N LEU A 175 0.05 -0.96 6.23
CA LEU A 175 0.88 -2.13 5.97
C LEU A 175 1.66 -2.53 7.22
N ASN A 176 1.52 -3.79 7.64
CA ASN A 176 2.43 -4.46 8.56
C ASN A 176 3.13 -5.60 7.83
N LEU A 177 4.44 -5.48 7.66
CA LEU A 177 5.23 -6.41 6.88
C LEU A 177 6.56 -6.70 7.57
N SER A 178 6.91 -7.98 7.67
CA SER A 178 8.22 -8.42 8.15
C SER A 178 8.87 -9.29 7.08
N LEU A 179 10.02 -8.87 6.57
CA LEU A 179 10.72 -9.47 5.43
C LEU A 179 12.11 -9.91 5.85
N ASP A 180 12.71 -10.86 5.14
CA ASP A 180 14.15 -11.06 5.26
C ASP A 180 14.92 -9.82 4.79
N TYR A 181 15.04 -9.58 3.49
CA TYR A 181 15.74 -8.46 2.91
C TYR A 181 14.89 -7.84 1.79
N PRO A 182 14.82 -6.50 1.70
CA PRO A 182 14.22 -5.86 0.54
C PRO A 182 15.07 -6.14 -0.70
N GLU A 183 14.45 -6.60 -1.79
CA GLU A 183 15.11 -6.74 -3.08
C GLU A 183 15.21 -5.35 -3.73
N TRP A 184 16.24 -4.60 -3.34
CA TRP A 184 16.36 -3.17 -3.67
C TRP A 184 16.38 -2.89 -5.17
N ASP A 185 17.03 -3.74 -5.97
CA ASP A 185 17.11 -3.57 -7.43
C ASP A 185 15.70 -3.58 -8.07
N ILE A 186 14.76 -4.33 -7.50
CA ILE A 186 13.37 -4.42 -7.99
C ILE A 186 12.63 -3.11 -7.73
N LEU A 187 12.92 -2.44 -6.61
CA LEU A 187 12.27 -1.18 -6.23
C LEU A 187 12.40 -0.12 -7.32
N ASN A 188 13.57 -0.04 -7.98
CA ASN A 188 13.82 0.91 -9.07
C ASN A 188 13.04 0.58 -10.34
N ASN A 189 12.82 -0.71 -10.61
CA ASN A 189 12.17 -1.19 -11.84
C ASN A 189 10.65 -1.22 -11.72
N THR A 190 10.10 -1.25 -10.52
CA THR A 190 8.65 -1.25 -10.31
C THR A 190 8.06 0.15 -10.47
N SER A 191 7.01 0.23 -11.28
CA SER A 191 6.18 1.42 -11.40
C SER A 191 5.33 1.59 -10.14
N ILE A 192 5.64 2.63 -9.37
CA ILE A 192 4.90 2.99 -8.16
C ILE A 192 4.22 4.34 -8.41
N ALA A 193 2.89 4.34 -8.43
CA ALA A 193 2.07 5.53 -8.53
C ALA A 193 2.24 6.39 -7.28
N LYS A 194 2.41 7.71 -7.47
CA LYS A 194 2.48 8.64 -6.35
C LYS A 194 1.11 8.71 -5.66
N THR A 195 1.06 8.31 -4.40
CA THR A 195 -0.14 8.29 -3.58
C THR A 195 0.22 8.44 -2.10
N TYR A 196 -0.79 8.51 -1.23
CA TYR A 196 -0.61 8.66 0.22
C TYR A 196 -0.91 7.37 0.98
N TYR A 197 -0.40 7.30 2.21
CA TYR A 197 -0.50 6.14 3.10
C TYR A 197 -1.05 6.52 4.47
N SER A 198 -1.63 5.55 5.18
CA SER A 198 -2.06 5.73 6.57
C SER A 198 -0.95 5.32 7.53
N LYS A 199 -0.43 4.10 7.40
CA LYS A 199 0.59 3.55 8.29
C LYS A 199 1.42 2.52 7.53
N ILE A 200 2.73 2.62 7.58
CA ILE A 200 3.62 1.65 6.94
C ILE A 200 4.61 1.20 8.00
N ASN A 201 4.62 -0.08 8.31
CA ASN A 201 5.52 -0.69 9.25
C ASN A 201 6.24 -1.84 8.55
N ILE A 202 7.55 -1.69 8.37
CA ILE A 202 8.38 -2.73 7.75
C ILE A 202 9.50 -3.10 8.72
N THR A 203 9.54 -4.38 9.09
CA THR A 203 10.69 -4.98 9.78
C THR A 203 11.52 -5.77 8.78
N ALA A 204 12.80 -5.45 8.61
CA ALA A 204 13.65 -6.13 7.61
C ALA A 204 15.15 -5.95 7.86
N MET A 205 15.96 -6.63 7.05
CA MET A 205 17.41 -6.39 6.92
C MET A 205 17.66 -5.32 5.84
N PHE A 206 17.79 -4.06 6.25
CA PHE A 206 17.95 -2.90 5.33
C PHE A 206 19.41 -2.64 4.91
N ASN A 207 20.12 -3.69 4.46
CA ASN A 207 21.53 -3.55 4.09
C ASN A 207 21.69 -3.07 2.65
N HIS A 208 22.69 -2.19 2.45
CA HIS A 208 23.23 -1.77 1.15
C HIS A 208 22.27 -1.23 0.07
N PRO A 209 21.20 -0.45 0.37
CA PRO A 209 20.54 0.30 -0.69
C PRO A 209 21.52 1.30 -1.32
N THR A 210 21.55 1.33 -2.64
CA THR A 210 22.22 2.33 -3.48
C THR A 210 21.55 3.69 -3.33
N SER A 211 22.20 4.73 -3.85
CA SER A 211 21.64 6.09 -3.79
C SER A 211 20.35 6.24 -4.59
N SER A 212 20.20 5.53 -5.73
CA SER A 212 18.97 5.54 -6.52
C SER A 212 17.82 4.86 -5.78
N GLU A 213 18.08 3.75 -5.08
CA GLU A 213 17.06 3.04 -4.30
C GLU A 213 16.60 3.88 -3.09
N MET A 214 17.54 4.57 -2.44
CA MET A 214 17.21 5.54 -1.40
C MET A 214 16.34 6.68 -1.94
N GLN A 215 16.64 7.23 -3.13
CA GLN A 215 15.80 8.23 -3.79
C GLN A 215 14.40 7.67 -4.09
N LYS A 216 14.32 6.42 -4.56
CA LYS A 216 13.03 5.77 -4.81
C LYS A 216 12.21 5.62 -3.52
N VAL A 217 12.83 5.27 -2.39
CA VAL A 217 12.17 5.28 -1.07
C VAL A 217 11.66 6.68 -0.73
N ARG A 218 12.48 7.72 -0.93
CA ARG A 218 12.06 9.13 -0.72
C ARG A 218 10.86 9.50 -1.59
N ASP A 219 10.86 9.10 -2.86
CA ASP A 219 9.78 9.36 -3.82
C ASP A 219 8.47 8.67 -3.40
N ILE A 220 8.51 7.42 -2.95
CA ILE A 220 7.34 6.67 -2.50
C ILE A 220 6.62 7.42 -1.38
N PHE A 221 7.36 7.91 -0.38
CA PHE A 221 6.80 8.58 0.80
C PHE A 221 6.73 10.12 0.66
N SER A 222 6.76 10.63 -0.57
CA SER A 222 6.79 12.07 -0.88
C SER A 222 5.43 12.77 -0.85
N VAL A 223 4.34 11.99 -0.96
CA VAL A 223 2.98 12.53 -1.00
C VAL A 223 2.36 12.44 0.40
N PRO A 224 2.12 13.57 1.07
CA PRO A 224 1.57 13.58 2.42
C PRO A 224 0.10 13.14 2.42
N LYS A 225 -0.39 12.70 3.58
CA LYS A 225 -1.78 12.24 3.72
C LYS A 225 -2.73 13.44 3.72
N PRO A 226 -3.75 13.51 2.86
CA PRO A 226 -4.73 14.57 2.94
C PRO A 226 -5.56 14.49 4.22
N TYR A 227 -6.00 15.63 4.74
CA TYR A 227 -7.06 15.64 5.76
C TYR A 227 -8.34 15.07 5.16
N TYR A 228 -8.90 14.04 5.79
CA TYR A 228 -10.21 13.52 5.37
C TYR A 228 -11.27 14.58 5.65
N LYS A 229 -11.96 15.04 4.60
CA LYS A 229 -13.11 15.95 4.75
C LYS A 229 -14.28 15.33 5.55
N ASN A 230 -14.33 14.00 5.65
CA ASN A 230 -15.46 13.26 6.24
C ASN A 230 -15.03 12.40 7.45
N GLU A 231 -14.82 13.05 8.60
CA GLU A 231 -15.70 12.82 9.74
C GLU A 231 -16.67 14.01 9.75
N HIS A 232 -17.63 14.00 8.82
CA HIS A 232 -18.60 15.07 8.50
C HIS A 232 -18.17 16.51 8.79
N PHE A 233 -17.68 17.23 7.78
CA PHE A 233 -17.56 18.70 7.79
C PHE A 233 -16.97 19.28 9.08
N ILE A 234 -15.66 19.20 9.24
CA ILE A 234 -14.98 20.19 10.07
C ILE A 234 -13.92 20.86 9.22
N THR A 235 -14.32 21.97 8.59
CA THR A 235 -13.39 23.04 8.26
C THR A 235 -12.79 23.54 9.56
N TYR A 236 -11.64 22.98 9.95
CA TYR A 236 -10.86 23.58 11.02
C TYR A 236 -10.26 24.88 10.48
N PRO A 237 -10.52 26.03 11.12
CA PRO A 237 -9.87 27.27 10.73
C PRO A 237 -8.36 27.08 10.84
N ALA A 238 -7.65 27.58 9.83
CA ALA A 238 -6.20 27.59 9.83
C ALA A 238 -5.70 28.31 11.08
N GLY A 239 -4.90 27.63 11.92
CA GLY A 239 -4.08 28.30 12.92
C GLY A 239 -4.29 27.95 14.39
N GLU A 240 -5.00 26.89 14.77
CA GLU A 240 -4.98 26.44 16.16
C GLU A 240 -4.29 25.09 16.37
N GLU A 241 -3.35 25.10 17.32
CA GLU A 241 -2.53 24.00 17.84
C GLU A 241 -3.35 22.87 18.52
N HIS A 242 -4.61 22.69 18.14
CA HIS A 242 -5.55 21.71 18.70
C HIS A 242 -5.49 20.32 18.03
N TYR A 243 -4.41 19.99 17.31
CA TYR A 243 -4.07 18.61 16.94
C TYR A 243 -3.20 17.90 18.00
N GLN A 244 -3.48 18.15 19.28
CA GLN A 244 -3.12 17.29 20.42
C GLN A 244 -4.23 16.27 20.72
N GLY A 245 -4.89 15.72 19.70
CA GLY A 245 -5.63 14.47 19.89
C GLY A 245 -4.64 13.38 20.32
N LYS A 246 -4.70 12.97 21.60
CA LYS A 246 -4.02 11.77 22.10
C LYS A 246 -4.49 10.56 21.27
N GLY A 247 -3.71 10.14 20.27
CA GLY A 247 -4.05 8.98 19.46
C GLY A 247 -3.15 8.72 18.26
N ASP A 248 -3.19 7.47 17.80
CA ASP A 248 -2.41 6.86 16.69
C ASP A 248 -2.89 7.31 15.29
N TRP A 249 -3.52 8.50 15.18
CA TRP A 249 -4.23 8.96 13.98
C TRP A 249 -3.33 9.66 12.93
N LYS A 250 -2.16 10.19 13.33
CA LYS A 250 -1.24 10.82 12.36
C LYS A 250 -0.46 9.74 11.61
N PRO A 251 -0.26 9.90 10.29
CA PRO A 251 0.33 8.87 9.48
C PRO A 251 1.78 8.61 9.90
N LYS A 252 2.16 7.33 9.93
CA LYS A 252 3.44 6.87 10.49
C LYS A 252 4.13 5.92 9.53
N ILE A 253 5.43 6.12 9.32
CA ILE A 253 6.29 5.24 8.55
C ILE A 253 7.38 4.72 9.49
N THR A 254 7.43 3.41 9.67
CA THR A 254 8.39 2.74 10.56
C THR A 254 9.25 1.77 9.77
N PHE A 255 10.57 1.91 9.88
CA PHE A 255 11.54 0.96 9.36
C PHE A 255 12.38 0.41 10.51
N GLU A 256 12.17 -0.85 10.85
CA GLU A 256 12.80 -1.47 12.01
C GLU A 256 13.70 -2.64 11.60
N SER A 257 14.95 -2.67 12.07
CA SER A 257 15.78 -3.86 11.88
C SER A 257 15.45 -4.95 12.88
N PHE A 258 15.75 -6.20 12.55
CA PHE A 258 15.61 -7.27 13.55
C PHE A 258 16.63 -7.14 14.67
N ARG A 259 16.19 -7.41 15.90
CA ARG A 259 17.09 -7.65 17.06
C ARG A 259 18.00 -8.85 16.77
N GLY A 260 19.18 -8.97 17.39
CA GLY A 260 19.98 -10.22 17.36
C GLY A 260 20.42 -10.75 15.98
N LEU A 261 20.41 -9.91 14.93
CA LEU A 261 21.06 -10.22 13.65
C LEU A 261 22.57 -10.34 13.84
N LYS A 262 23.25 -11.05 12.93
CA LYS A 262 24.72 -10.89 12.82
C LYS A 262 25.05 -9.47 12.36
N LYS A 263 26.24 -9.01 12.74
CA LYS A 263 26.73 -7.65 12.45
C LYS A 263 26.70 -7.25 10.97
N ALA A 264 26.91 -8.19 10.07
CA ALA A 264 26.83 -7.95 8.63
C ALA A 264 25.40 -7.58 8.16
N TYR A 265 24.37 -7.98 8.92
CA TYR A 265 22.97 -7.81 8.55
C TYR A 265 22.23 -6.78 9.40
N SER A 266 22.80 -6.35 10.53
CA SER A 266 22.13 -5.54 11.54
C SER A 266 22.06 -4.05 11.22
N ILE A 267 22.74 -3.59 10.16
CA ILE A 267 22.82 -2.16 9.83
C ILE A 267 21.52 -1.73 9.14
N ASN A 268 20.86 -0.73 9.71
CA ASN A 268 19.71 -0.08 9.06
C ASN A 268 20.19 1.10 8.21
N LYS A 269 20.48 0.86 6.93
CA LYS A 269 20.95 1.95 6.05
C LYS A 269 19.88 3.02 5.78
N LEU A 270 18.60 2.73 6.04
CA LEU A 270 17.54 3.74 5.95
C LEU A 270 17.68 4.83 7.02
N LEU A 271 18.51 4.67 8.07
CA LEU A 271 18.87 5.78 8.97
C LEU A 271 19.44 7.00 8.23
N ARG A 272 19.85 6.82 6.97
CA ARG A 272 20.38 7.88 6.10
C ARG A 272 19.31 8.56 5.27
N LEU A 273 18.04 8.21 5.44
CA LEU A 273 16.95 8.66 4.57
C LEU A 273 16.85 10.18 4.48
N ARG A 274 17.17 10.92 5.55
CA ARG A 274 17.17 12.40 5.58
C ARG A 274 18.54 13.08 5.42
N TYR A 275 19.59 12.32 5.17
CA TYR A 275 20.98 12.83 5.04
C TYR A 275 21.39 12.91 3.57
N LYS A 276 22.45 13.66 3.26
CA LYS A 276 22.92 13.80 1.88
C LYS A 276 23.32 12.44 1.31
N LEU A 277 22.68 12.08 0.20
CA LEU A 277 23.05 10.90 -0.56
C LEU A 277 24.33 11.22 -1.33
N SER A 278 25.41 10.52 -1.00
CA SER A 278 26.69 10.64 -1.69
C SER A 278 27.26 9.25 -1.92
N ILE A 279 27.94 9.04 -3.04
CA ILE A 279 28.75 7.83 -3.23
C ILE A 279 30.01 7.86 -2.36
N TYR A 280 30.36 9.02 -1.79
CA TYR A 280 31.50 9.23 -0.90
C TYR A 280 31.04 9.45 0.54
N SER A 281 31.66 8.72 1.48
CA SER A 281 31.18 8.57 2.86
C SER A 281 31.14 9.84 3.73
N ALA A 282 31.89 10.89 3.37
CA ALA A 282 32.09 12.07 4.23
C ALA A 282 30.85 12.99 4.33
N ASP A 283 29.95 12.96 3.35
CA ASP A 283 28.73 13.79 3.35
C ASP A 283 27.57 13.16 4.14
N TRP A 284 27.75 11.94 4.66
CA TRP A 284 26.68 11.12 5.24
C TRP A 284 26.24 11.56 6.64
N GLU A 285 26.93 12.54 7.23
CA GLU A 285 26.55 13.16 8.50
C GLU A 285 25.79 14.48 8.29
N LYS A 286 25.79 15.03 7.06
CA LYS A 286 25.10 16.28 6.77
C LYS A 286 23.65 16.01 6.38
N LEU A 287 22.72 16.68 7.07
CA LEU A 287 21.31 16.68 6.68
C LEU A 287 21.17 17.18 5.24
N ASP A 288 20.27 16.53 4.50
CA ASP A 288 19.93 16.96 3.15
C ASP A 288 18.86 18.05 3.24
N GLU A 289 19.30 19.31 3.28
CA GLU A 289 18.39 20.46 3.34
C GLU A 289 17.39 20.47 2.17
N ASN A 290 17.81 19.98 1.00
CA ASN A 290 16.97 19.86 -0.19
C ASN A 290 15.96 18.71 -0.07
N TYR A 291 16.19 17.73 0.81
CA TYR A 291 15.25 16.63 1.01
C TYR A 291 13.89 17.14 1.52
N ILE A 292 13.89 18.09 2.46
CA ILE A 292 12.65 18.70 2.94
C ILE A 292 12.00 19.54 1.84
N GLU A 293 12.78 20.26 1.03
CA GLU A 293 12.21 21.07 -0.05
C GLU A 293 11.57 20.22 -1.15
N GLN A 294 12.17 19.06 -1.48
CA GLN A 294 11.71 18.17 -2.55
C GLN A 294 10.63 17.18 -2.08
N TYR A 295 10.72 16.70 -0.84
CA TYR A 295 9.89 15.60 -0.35
C TYR A 295 9.05 15.97 0.87
N GLY A 296 9.35 17.10 1.51
CA GLY A 296 8.57 17.68 2.58
C GLY A 296 7.18 18.08 2.12
N ASN A 297 6.22 17.92 3.03
CA ASN A 297 4.91 18.54 2.87
C ASN A 297 5.06 20.08 2.82
N CYS A 298 4.70 20.66 1.67
CA CYS A 298 4.70 22.10 1.42
C CYS A 298 3.34 22.77 1.65
N GLU A 299 2.28 22.00 1.91
CA GLU A 299 0.91 22.48 2.14
C GLU A 299 0.35 21.94 3.48
N PRO A 300 0.95 22.29 4.63
CA PRO A 300 0.60 21.72 5.93
C PRO A 300 -0.84 22.02 6.39
N LEU A 301 -1.53 22.99 5.77
CA LEU A 301 -2.94 23.28 6.04
C LEU A 301 -3.90 22.27 5.38
N LYS A 302 -3.46 21.58 4.32
CA LYS A 302 -4.27 20.61 3.57
C LYS A 302 -3.84 19.16 3.75
N PHE A 303 -2.60 18.95 4.20
CA PHE A 303 -2.02 17.62 4.34
C PHE A 303 -1.29 17.44 5.66
N VAL A 304 -1.31 16.20 6.15
CA VAL A 304 -0.59 15.74 7.33
C VAL A 304 0.72 15.09 6.89
N SER A 305 1.84 15.56 7.42
CA SER A 305 3.15 14.96 7.22
C SER A 305 3.29 13.59 7.90
N TYR A 306 4.06 12.70 7.28
CA TYR A 306 4.47 11.45 7.90
C TYR A 306 5.41 11.70 9.08
N ARG A 307 5.19 10.94 10.15
CA ARG A 307 6.17 10.74 11.22
C ARG A 307 7.00 9.51 10.88
N PHE A 308 8.27 9.72 10.60
CA PHE A 308 9.23 8.65 10.38
C PHE A 308 9.83 8.19 11.70
N GLU A 309 9.98 6.88 11.85
CA GLU A 309 10.73 6.24 12.93
C GLU A 309 11.59 5.12 12.33
N ILE A 310 12.90 5.27 12.39
CA ILE A 310 13.86 4.31 11.84
C ILE A 310 14.69 3.75 12.98
N ILE A 311 14.68 2.44 13.15
CA ILE A 311 15.17 1.75 14.33
C ILE A 311 16.24 0.74 13.92
N GLU A 312 17.39 0.81 14.58
CA GLU A 312 18.50 -0.15 14.47
C GLU A 312 18.78 -0.78 15.83
N TYR A 313 19.15 -2.06 15.84
CA TYR A 313 19.59 -2.76 17.04
C TYR A 313 21.06 -3.16 16.92
N ASP A 314 21.77 -3.10 18.03
CA ASP A 314 23.17 -3.51 18.10
C ASP A 314 23.24 -5.05 18.21
N PRO A 315 23.89 -5.72 17.26
CA PRO A 315 24.03 -7.18 17.25
C PRO A 315 24.83 -7.74 18.44
N ASP A 316 25.62 -6.88 19.10
CA ASP A 316 26.51 -7.24 20.20
C ASP A 316 25.84 -7.00 21.59
N LYS A 317 24.62 -6.43 21.62
CA LYS A 317 23.84 -6.20 22.85
C LYS A 317 22.85 -7.33 23.15
N PRO A 318 22.38 -7.46 24.41
CA PRO A 318 21.31 -8.39 24.77
C PRO A 318 20.06 -8.25 23.89
N PHE A 319 19.33 -9.35 23.69
CA PHE A 319 18.16 -9.37 22.79
C PHE A 319 17.04 -8.41 23.21
N ASP A 320 16.87 -8.22 24.52
CA ASP A 320 15.91 -7.33 25.16
C ASP A 320 16.41 -5.89 25.28
N ALA A 321 17.64 -5.59 24.85
CA ALA A 321 18.18 -4.24 24.89
C ALA A 321 17.31 -3.24 24.11
N GLU A 322 17.36 -1.99 24.56
CA GLU A 322 16.82 -0.86 23.81
C GLU A 322 17.50 -0.74 22.43
N PRO A 323 16.82 -0.14 21.43
CA PRO A 323 17.43 0.18 20.16
C PRO A 323 18.78 0.88 20.29
N SER A 324 19.72 0.55 19.41
CA SER A 324 21.05 1.15 19.41
C SER A 324 21.04 2.53 18.74
N LYS A 325 20.20 2.69 17.72
CA LYS A 325 19.95 3.97 17.06
C LYS A 325 18.46 4.08 16.75
N VAL A 326 17.96 5.29 16.94
CA VAL A 326 16.59 5.65 16.59
C VAL A 326 16.64 7.01 15.92
N ASP A 327 16.21 7.08 14.66
CA ASP A 327 16.02 8.35 13.96
C ASP A 327 14.53 8.64 13.84
N LYS A 328 14.10 9.78 14.41
CA LYS A 328 12.71 10.25 14.42
C LYS A 328 12.67 11.61 13.78
N PHE A 329 11.82 11.77 12.76
CA PHE A 329 11.65 13.06 12.09
C PHE A 329 10.28 13.16 11.43
N VAL A 330 9.89 14.39 11.11
CA VAL A 330 8.67 14.70 10.37
C VAL A 330 9.07 15.31 9.04
N LEU A 331 8.54 14.76 7.94
CA LEU A 331 8.85 15.28 6.61
C LEU A 331 7.96 16.49 6.29
N SER A 332 8.34 17.66 6.80
CA SER A 332 7.60 18.91 6.64
C SER A 332 8.52 20.12 6.61
N LYS A 333 8.12 21.19 5.89
CA LYS A 333 8.86 22.45 5.84
C LYS A 333 9.13 23.08 7.23
N HIS A 334 8.33 22.73 8.23
CA HIS A 334 8.37 23.33 9.57
C HIS A 334 8.87 22.39 10.68
N GLY A 335 9.32 21.17 10.34
CA GLY A 335 9.71 20.17 11.32
C GLY A 335 11.09 19.60 11.01
N ILE A 336 12.12 20.13 11.67
CA ILE A 336 13.44 19.50 11.77
C ILE A 336 13.48 18.65 13.02
#